data_AF-A0A1T2L5E6-F1
#
_entry.id   AF-A0A1T2L5E6-F1
#
_cell.length_a   1.000
_cell.length_b   1.000
_cell.length_c   1.000
_cell.angle_alpha   90.00
_cell.angle_beta   90.00
_cell.angle_gamma   90.00
#
_symmetry.space_group_name_H-M   'P 1'
#
loop_
_entity.id
_entity.type
_entity.pdbx_description
1 polymer ?
#
loop_
_entity_poly.entity_id
_entity_poly.type
_entity_poly.pdbx_seq_one_letter_code
_entity_poly.pdbx_strand_id
1 'polypeptide(L)' 'MLTVAEGIVAALRQFGLSPLFITPNKEMSLLRKNSNSAVVIFNKNKQSRAATLTWEQIDRKVAEARVSVLTKQ' A
#
# COMPACT_ATOMS: atom_id res chain seq x y z
N MET A 1 -5.26 15.05 19.49
CA MET A 1 -4.62 13.85 18.92
C MET A 1 -5.05 13.81 17.47
N LEU A 2 -4.12 13.89 16.51
CA LEU A 2 -4.49 13.79 15.08
C LEU A 2 -5.06 12.41 14.81
N THR A 3 -6.08 12.33 13.98
CA THR A 3 -6.51 11.05 13.40
C THR A 3 -5.36 10.46 12.57
N VAL A 4 -5.39 9.14 12.35
CA VAL A 4 -4.34 8.46 11.57
C VAL A 4 -4.20 9.06 10.17
N ALA A 5 -5.33 9.41 9.53
CA ALA A 5 -5.34 10.04 8.21
C ALA A 5 -4.68 11.42 8.22
N GLU A 6 -5.01 12.27 9.20
CA GLU A 6 -4.41 13.60 9.34
C GLU A 6 -2.90 13.52 9.62
N GLY A 7 -2.46 12.54 10.42
CA GLY A 7 -1.04 12.28 10.66
C GLY A 7 -0.28 11.90 9.39
N ILE A 8 -0.88 11.06 8.53
CA ILE A 8 -0.28 10.68 7.24
C ILE A 8 -0.19 11.90 6.30
N VAL A 9 -1.25 12.71 6.20
CA VAL A 9 -1.23 13.93 5.38
C VAL A 9 -0.16 14.90 5.86
N ALA A 10 -0.06 15.12 7.17
CA ALA A 10 0.93 16.01 7.76
C ALA A 10 2.36 15.54 7.46
N ALA A 11 2.63 14.24 7.59
CA ALA A 11 3.94 13.67 7.26
C ALA A 11 4.28 13.84 5.78
N LEU A 12 3.36 13.54 4.85
CA LEU A 12 3.60 13.67 3.41
C LEU A 12 3.94 15.11 3.01
N ARG A 13 3.23 16.10 3.60
CA ARG A 13 3.52 17.52 3.38
C ARG A 13 4.91 17.94 3.85
N GLN A 14 5.42 17.36 4.94
CA GLN A 14 6.79 17.64 5.41
C GLN A 14 7.86 17.20 4.40
N PHE A 15 7.58 16.22 3.56
CA PHE A 15 8.47 15.76 2.49
C PHE A 15 8.18 16.41 1.12
N GLY A 16 7.33 17.43 1.07
CA GLY A 16 6.93 18.07 -0.20
C GLY A 16 6.06 17.19 -1.09
N LEU A 17 5.46 16.13 -0.54
CA LEU A 17 4.60 15.20 -1.28
C LEU A 17 3.15 15.66 -1.19
N SER A 18 2.48 15.75 -2.34
CA SER A 18 1.04 16.02 -2.42
C SER A 18 0.25 14.71 -2.33
N PRO A 19 -0.50 14.46 -1.23
CA PRO A 19 -1.26 13.23 -1.11
C PRO A 19 -2.45 13.22 -2.07
N LEU A 20 -2.60 12.13 -2.82
CA LEU A 20 -3.81 11.82 -3.57
C LEU A 20 -4.46 10.59 -2.94
N PHE A 21 -5.64 10.75 -2.35
CA PHE A 21 -6.39 9.66 -1.76
C PHE A 21 -7.23 8.99 -2.84
N ILE A 22 -6.88 7.75 -3.14
CA ILE A 22 -7.51 6.99 -4.21
C ILE A 22 -8.32 5.84 -3.60
N THR A 23 -9.60 5.76 -3.96
CA THR A 23 -10.38 4.57 -3.65
C THR A 23 -9.91 3.39 -4.52
N PRO A 24 -9.60 2.23 -3.93
CA PRO A 24 -8.83 1.17 -4.58
C PRO A 24 -9.48 0.56 -5.82
N ASN A 25 -10.79 0.66 -6.01
CA ASN A 25 -11.47 -0.08 -7.06
C ASN A 25 -11.44 0.57 -8.45
N LYS A 26 -11.35 1.90 -8.58
CA LYS A 26 -11.43 2.56 -9.90
C LYS A 26 -10.10 3.09 -10.45
N GLU A 27 -9.07 3.16 -9.62
CA GLU A 27 -7.90 3.99 -9.95
C GLU A 27 -6.55 3.31 -9.68
N MET A 28 -6.54 2.06 -9.19
CA MET A 28 -5.30 1.26 -9.10
C MET A 28 -4.63 1.08 -10.46
N SER A 29 -5.41 0.98 -11.54
CA SER A 29 -4.88 0.93 -12.91
C SER A 29 -4.21 2.25 -13.33
N LEU A 30 -4.72 3.39 -12.85
CA LEU A 30 -4.13 4.72 -13.09
C LEU A 30 -2.84 4.90 -12.30
N LEU A 31 -2.82 4.47 -11.03
CA LEU A 31 -1.61 4.44 -10.21
C LEU A 31 -0.51 3.59 -10.87
N ARG A 32 -0.85 2.39 -11.32
CA ARG A 32 0.08 1.48 -12.00
C ARG A 32 0.66 2.02 -13.30
N LYS A 33 -0.10 2.83 -14.04
CA LYS A 33 0.38 3.48 -15.27
C LYS A 33 1.35 4.62 -15.00
N ASN A 34 1.25 5.26 -13.83
CA ASN A 34 2.00 6.48 -13.51
C ASN A 34 3.04 6.28 -12.40
N SER A 35 3.20 5.07 -11.87
CA SER A 35 4.25 4.72 -10.92
C SER A 35 4.82 3.34 -11.20
N ASN A 36 6.11 3.15 -10.96
CA ASN A 36 6.77 1.85 -11.09
C ASN A 36 6.73 1.03 -9.78
N SER A 37 6.47 1.69 -8.66
CA SER A 37 6.48 1.11 -7.32
C SER A 37 5.49 1.80 -6.39
N ALA A 38 5.28 1.18 -5.23
CA ALA A 38 4.49 1.73 -4.14
C ALA A 38 5.15 1.42 -2.78
N VAL A 39 4.94 2.31 -1.81
CA VAL A 39 5.22 2.03 -0.40
C VAL A 39 4.00 1.31 0.17
N VAL A 40 4.16 0.02 0.48
CA VAL A 40 3.10 -0.81 1.04
C VAL A 40 3.23 -0.81 2.56
N ILE A 41 2.20 -0.28 3.23
CA ILE A 41 2.06 -0.34 4.68
C ILE A 41 1.09 -1.46 5.00
N PHE A 42 1.50 -2.39 5.85
CA PHE A 42 0.64 -3.48 6.31
C PHE A 42 0.77 -3.66 7.82
N ASN A 43 -0.32 -4.08 8.44
CA ASN A 43 -0.37 -4.40 9.85
C ASN A 43 -0.67 -5.89 10.01
N LYS A 44 0.28 -6.62 10.58
CA LYS A 44 0.10 -8.03 10.92
C LYS A 44 0.45 -8.22 12.39
N ASN A 45 -0.46 -8.83 13.15
CA ASN A 45 -0.27 -9.10 14.59
C ASN A 45 0.11 -7.85 15.40
N LYS A 46 -0.54 -6.71 15.12
CA LYS A 46 -0.27 -5.39 15.73
C LYS A 46 1.12 -4.81 15.44
N GLN A 47 1.89 -5.42 14.54
CA GLN A 47 3.14 -4.85 14.04
C GLN A 47 2.91 -4.20 12.68
N SER A 48 3.17 -2.91 12.63
CA SER A 48 3.17 -2.14 11.38
C SER A 48 4.50 -2.29 10.67
N ARG A 49 4.48 -2.62 9.38
CA ARG A 49 5.66 -2.73 8.54
C ARG A 49 5.44 -1.94 7.26
N ALA A 50 6.51 -1.33 6.77
CA ALA A 50 6.54 -0.67 5.47
C ALA A 50 7.55 -1.39 4.57
N ALA A 51 7.21 -1.52 3.30
CA ALA A 51 8.11 -2.02 2.28
C ALA A 51 7.87 -1.26 0.97
N THR A 52 8.96 -0.87 0.31
CA THR A 52 8.89 -0.36 -1.07
C THR A 52 8.91 -1.56 -2.00
N LEU A 53 7.86 -1.73 -2.81
CA LEU A 53 7.72 -2.85 -3.72
C LEU A 53 7.35 -2.36 -5.12
N THR A 54 7.86 -3.02 -6.15
CA THR A 54 7.35 -2.85 -7.52
C THR A 54 5.96 -3.46 -7.63
N TRP A 55 5.20 -3.04 -8.63
CA TRP A 55 3.89 -3.62 -8.91
C TRP A 55 3.94 -5.13 -9.16
N GLU A 56 4.97 -5.62 -9.85
CA GLU A 56 5.18 -7.04 -10.08
C GLU A 56 5.45 -7.81 -8.78
N GLN A 57 6.26 -7.25 -7.87
CA GLN A 57 6.51 -7.85 -6.55
C GLN A 57 5.25 -7.90 -5.69
N ILE A 58 4.38 -6.88 -5.79
CA ILE A 58 3.07 -6.87 -5.13
C ILE A 58 2.20 -7.99 -5.68
N ASP A 59 2.08 -8.13 -6.99
CA ASP A 59 1.24 -9.14 -7.62
C ASP A 59 1.70 -10.56 -7.27
N ARG A 60 3.02 -10.79 -7.25
CA ARG A 60 3.62 -12.06 -6.82
C ARG A 60 3.27 -12.40 -5.37
N LYS A 61 3.43 -11.45 -4.45
CA LYS A 61 3.08 -11.64 -3.03
C LYS A 61 1.59 -11.89 -2.81
N VAL A 62 0.72 -11.22 -3.58
CA VAL A 62 -0.73 -11.46 -3.54
C VAL A 62 -1.05 -12.87 -4.03
N ALA A 63 -0.42 -13.32 -5.11
CA ALA A 63 -0.59 -14.69 -5.61
C ALA A 63 -0.12 -15.74 -4.58
N GLU A 64 1.07 -15.57 -4.00
CA GLU A 64 1.62 -16.44 -2.94
C GLU A 64 0.69 -16.49 -1.72
N ALA A 65 0.16 -15.34 -1.29
CA ALA A 65 -0.78 -15.26 -0.17
C ALA A 65 -2.09 -16.00 -0.47
N ARG A 66 -2.64 -15.87 -1.68
CA ARG A 66 -3.85 -16.60 -2.10
C ARG A 66 -3.64 -18.11 -2.10
N VAL A 67 -2.51 -18.58 -2.64
CA VAL A 67 -2.15 -20.02 -2.65
C VAL A 67 -1.99 -20.55 -1.22
N SER A 68 -1.37 -19.77 -0.33
CA SER A 68 -1.16 -20.15 1.08
C SER A 68 -2.45 -20.21 1.90
N VAL A 69 -3.48 -19.46 1.51
CA VAL A 69 -4.81 -19.51 2.14
C VAL A 69 -5.58 -20.74 1.66
N LEU A 70 -5.45 -21.09 0.37
CA LEU A 70 -6.13 -22.25 -0.23
C LEU A 70 -5.52 -23.60 0.18
N THR A 71 -4.22 -23.65 0.47
CA THR A 71 -3.52 -24.86 0.92
C THR A 71 -3.57 -25.10 2.43
N LYS A 72 -4.14 -24.16 3.20
CA LYS A 72 -4.38 -24.29 4.64
C LYS A 72 -5.83 -24.66 5.00
N GLN A 73 -6.65 -25.02 4.00
CA GLN A 73 -7.99 -25.59 4.21
C GLN A 73 -7.95 -27.11 4.14
#